data_AF-A0A2U3H8F3-F1
#
_entry.id   AF-A0A2U3H8F3-F1
#
_cell.length_a   1.000
_cell.length_b   1.000
_cell.length_c   1.000
_cell.angle_alpha   90.00
_cell.angle_beta   90.00
_cell.angle_gamma   90.00
#
_symmetry.space_group_name_H-M   'P 1'
#
loop_
_entity.id
_entity.type
_entity.pdbx_description
1 polymer ?
#
loop_
_entity_poly.entity_id
_entity_poly.type
_entity_poly.pdbx_seq_one_letter_code
_entity_poly.pdbx_strand_id
1 'polypeptide(L)'
;MSHNIAYSTADKADVLAYLGSKGDLTPDRQRRLGGMRKDARAHQEALDHQGVDWGLSIPDALDHLIAGRTDADAECAGNAYHSALQHIIDHNASDPSHLGTYAKPSTFFGLVDDEMRRLGVPADLLPHGYLYGGLPEGFPYLPSSIDGYPAIGHLPLAKAKPAADAYRAVLDRMDPDFRYDVRELIEKLEFEHGEWEYATKNIDWYTQDTLFFKLT
;
A
#
# COMPACT_ATOMS: atom_id res chain seq x y z
N MET A 1 9.22 10.75 -14.98
CA MET A 1 8.94 11.13 -13.59
C MET A 1 9.38 9.96 -12.73
N SER A 2 9.93 10.20 -11.54
CA SER A 2 10.29 9.10 -10.63
C SER A 2 9.18 8.93 -9.60
N HIS A 3 8.94 7.69 -9.18
CA HIS A 3 7.95 7.33 -8.18
C HIS A 3 8.63 6.68 -6.98
N ASN A 4 8.15 7.03 -5.80
CA ASN A 4 8.59 6.47 -4.54
C ASN A 4 7.70 5.29 -4.16
N ILE A 5 8.33 4.25 -3.65
CA ILE A 5 7.63 3.15 -2.98
C ILE A 5 7.99 3.23 -1.50
N ALA A 6 6.96 3.42 -0.68
CA ALA A 6 7.04 3.29 0.77
C ALA A 6 6.14 2.13 1.21
N TYR A 7 6.39 1.60 2.41
CA TYR A 7 5.58 0.53 2.96
C TYR A 7 5.38 0.69 4.47
N SER A 8 4.30 0.12 4.98
CA SER A 8 3.97 0.08 6.40
C SER A 8 3.17 -1.18 6.72
N THR A 9 3.12 -1.57 7.99
CA THR A 9 2.36 -2.73 8.47
C THR A 9 1.09 -2.27 9.18
N ALA A 10 -0.03 -2.95 8.93
CA ALA A 10 -1.28 -2.68 9.62
C ALA A 10 -2.09 -3.97 9.83
N ASP A 11 -3.04 -3.91 10.76
CA ASP A 11 -4.13 -4.88 10.81
C ASP A 11 -5.15 -4.50 9.74
N LYS A 12 -5.34 -5.39 8.76
CA LYS A 12 -6.29 -5.20 7.67
C LYS A 12 -7.71 -4.91 8.17
N ALA A 13 -8.14 -5.56 9.25
CA ALA A 13 -9.47 -5.40 9.79
C ALA A 13 -9.70 -4.00 10.37
N ASP A 14 -8.66 -3.37 10.94
CA ASP A 14 -8.75 -2.02 11.46
C ASP A 14 -8.86 -0.96 10.36
N VAL A 15 -8.21 -1.18 9.20
CA VAL A 15 -8.42 -0.33 8.01
C VAL A 15 -9.84 -0.51 7.45
N LEU A 16 -10.29 -1.76 7.30
CA LEU A 16 -11.64 -2.09 6.80
C LEU A 16 -12.75 -1.53 7.67
N ALA A 17 -12.53 -1.40 8.97
CA ALA A 17 -13.53 -0.89 9.91
C ALA A 17 -14.02 0.53 9.61
N TYR A 18 -13.28 1.31 8.82
CA TYR A 18 -13.71 2.65 8.38
C TYR A 18 -14.58 2.60 7.13
N LEU A 19 -14.29 1.66 6.22
CA LEU A 19 -14.87 1.60 4.87
C LEU A 19 -16.31 1.12 4.94
N GLY A 20 -17.27 1.99 4.61
CA GLY A 20 -18.69 1.67 4.73
C GLY A 20 -19.22 1.59 6.16
N SER A 21 -18.47 2.13 7.14
CA SER A 21 -18.91 2.22 8.54
C SER A 21 -20.18 3.06 8.71
N LYS A 22 -20.49 3.95 7.76
CA LYS A 22 -21.62 4.89 7.82
C LYS A 22 -21.61 5.75 9.09
N GLY A 23 -20.43 5.97 9.65
CA GLY A 23 -20.24 6.71 10.90
C GLY A 23 -20.53 5.92 12.18
N ASP A 24 -20.84 4.62 12.08
CA ASP A 24 -20.97 3.73 13.24
C ASP A 24 -19.58 3.29 13.73
N LEU A 25 -18.84 4.27 14.27
CA LEU A 25 -17.47 4.10 14.74
C LEU A 25 -17.41 4.19 16.27
N THR A 26 -16.52 3.40 16.86
CA THR A 26 -16.20 3.54 18.28
C THR A 26 -15.58 4.92 18.55
N PRO A 27 -15.61 5.42 19.80
CA PRO A 27 -15.02 6.73 20.12
C PRO A 27 -13.54 6.85 19.74
N ASP A 28 -12.76 5.77 19.85
CA ASP A 28 -11.35 5.75 19.43
C ASP A 28 -11.22 5.93 17.91
N ARG A 29 -12.00 5.17 17.13
CA ARG A 29 -12.00 5.26 15.67
C ARG A 29 -12.50 6.62 15.19
N GLN A 30 -13.48 7.21 15.88
CA GLN A 30 -13.94 8.56 15.58
C GLN A 30 -12.84 9.61 15.81
N ARG A 31 -12.03 9.45 16.87
CA ARG A 31 -10.87 10.31 17.13
C ARG A 31 -9.83 10.19 16.02
N ARG A 32 -9.48 8.97 15.59
CA ARG A 32 -8.54 8.73 14.48
C ARG A 32 -9.05 9.30 13.16
N LEU A 33 -10.36 9.16 12.87
CA LEU A 33 -10.99 9.78 11.70
C LEU A 33 -10.84 11.31 11.68
N GLY A 34 -10.83 11.96 12.85
CA GLY A 34 -10.52 13.38 12.97
C GLY A 34 -9.11 13.73 12.47
N GLY A 35 -8.13 12.86 12.76
CA GLY A 35 -6.76 12.96 12.23
C GLY A 35 -6.72 12.76 10.72
N MET A 36 -7.33 11.69 10.22
CA MET A 36 -7.42 11.41 8.77
C MET A 36 -8.02 12.59 7.99
N ARG A 37 -9.10 13.20 8.49
CA ARG A 37 -9.72 14.39 7.87
C ARG A 37 -8.81 15.61 7.88
N LYS A 38 -7.98 15.76 8.91
CA LYS A 38 -7.00 16.86 8.98
C LYS A 38 -5.94 16.69 7.90
N ASP A 39 -5.39 15.49 7.77
CA ASP A 39 -4.32 15.22 6.82
C ASP A 39 -4.83 15.18 5.37
N ALA A 40 -6.07 14.72 5.15
CA ALA A 40 -6.76 14.84 3.87
C ALA A 40 -6.91 16.30 3.43
N ARG A 41 -7.28 17.21 4.33
CA ARG A 41 -7.36 18.65 4.02
C ARG A 41 -5.99 19.25 3.73
N ALA A 42 -4.97 18.94 4.54
CA ALA A 42 -3.62 19.43 4.30
C ALA A 42 -3.06 18.94 2.95
N HIS A 43 -3.36 17.70 2.56
CA HIS A 43 -3.01 17.17 1.24
C HIS A 43 -3.75 17.91 0.13
N GLN A 44 -5.06 18.16 0.27
CA GLN A 44 -5.83 18.95 -0.69
C GLN A 44 -5.27 20.37 -0.85
N GLU A 45 -4.96 21.05 0.25
CA GLU A 45 -4.37 22.40 0.23
C GLU A 45 -3.04 22.44 -0.56
N ALA A 46 -2.24 21.37 -0.46
CA ALA A 46 -1.00 21.25 -1.22
C ALA A 46 -1.25 21.06 -2.73
N LEU A 47 -2.31 20.37 -3.13
CA LEU A 47 -2.73 20.21 -4.53
C LEU A 47 -3.29 21.53 -5.08
N ASP A 48 -4.13 22.22 -4.29
CA ASP A 48 -4.69 23.52 -4.65
C ASP A 48 -3.58 24.56 -4.88
N HIS A 49 -2.53 24.53 -4.06
CA HIS A 49 -1.36 25.39 -4.24
C HIS A 49 -0.60 25.10 -5.55
N GLN A 50 -0.65 23.86 -6.03
CA GLN A 50 -0.07 23.44 -7.32
C GLN A 50 -1.02 23.65 -8.50
N GLY A 51 -2.26 24.10 -8.26
CA GLY A 51 -3.30 24.23 -9.27
C GLY A 51 -3.79 22.90 -9.83
N VAL A 52 -3.67 21.81 -9.05
CA VAL A 52 -4.11 20.47 -9.44
C VAL A 52 -5.56 20.26 -8.99
N ASP A 53 -6.46 20.02 -9.93
CA ASP A 53 -7.86 19.69 -9.68
C ASP A 53 -8.19 18.30 -10.24
N TRP A 54 -8.68 17.41 -9.39
CA TRP A 54 -9.11 16.06 -9.76
C TRP A 54 -10.63 15.92 -9.94
N GLY A 55 -11.40 17.00 -9.76
CA GLY A 55 -12.86 17.02 -9.81
C GLY A 55 -13.55 16.39 -8.59
N LEU A 56 -12.80 15.69 -7.73
CA LEU A 56 -13.21 15.22 -6.41
C LEU A 56 -12.10 15.58 -5.42
N SER A 57 -12.45 16.24 -4.31
CA SER A 57 -11.47 16.56 -3.28
C SER A 57 -11.09 15.32 -2.46
N ILE A 58 -9.87 15.27 -1.92
CA ILE A 58 -9.46 14.16 -1.04
C ILE A 58 -10.37 14.06 0.21
N PRO A 59 -10.76 15.17 0.89
CA PRO A 59 -11.72 15.11 1.98
C PRO A 59 -13.08 14.53 1.58
N ASP A 60 -13.63 14.90 0.42
CA ASP A 60 -14.90 14.36 -0.05
C ASP A 60 -14.79 12.87 -0.39
N ALA A 61 -13.68 12.47 -1.02
CA ALA A 61 -13.38 11.06 -1.27
C ALA A 61 -13.27 10.25 0.04
N LEU A 62 -12.68 10.83 1.10
CA LEU A 62 -12.65 10.19 2.42
C LEU A 62 -14.06 10.01 2.97
N ASP A 63 -14.91 11.04 2.94
CA ASP A 63 -16.29 10.92 3.41
C ASP A 63 -17.11 9.92 2.56
N HIS A 64 -16.83 9.82 1.26
CA HIS A 64 -17.39 8.78 0.39
C HIS A 64 -17.00 7.37 0.86
N LEU A 65 -15.72 7.12 1.12
CA LEU A 65 -15.24 5.82 1.61
C LEU A 65 -15.89 5.45 2.95
N ILE A 66 -16.01 6.40 3.88
CA ILE A 66 -16.70 6.18 5.16
C ILE A 66 -18.18 5.84 4.95
N ALA A 67 -18.84 6.49 4.00
CA ALA A 67 -20.23 6.20 3.63
C ALA A 67 -20.41 4.90 2.80
N GLY A 68 -19.31 4.27 2.37
CA GLY A 68 -19.33 3.05 1.56
C GLY A 68 -19.58 3.34 0.08
N ARG A 69 -19.16 4.50 -0.41
CA ARG A 69 -19.31 4.96 -1.78
C ARG A 69 -17.96 5.11 -2.47
N THR A 70 -17.93 4.76 -3.75
CA THR A 70 -16.79 4.99 -4.67
C THR A 70 -17.28 5.45 -6.05
N ASP A 71 -18.45 6.09 -6.09
CA ASP A 71 -19.30 6.34 -7.26
C ASP A 71 -19.16 7.75 -7.86
N ALA A 72 -18.05 8.44 -7.57
CA ALA A 72 -17.79 9.74 -8.19
C ALA A 72 -17.43 9.56 -9.67
N ASP A 73 -17.93 10.44 -10.52
CA ASP A 73 -17.85 10.36 -11.98
C ASP A 73 -16.77 11.25 -12.60
N ALA A 74 -16.08 12.05 -11.79
CA ALA A 74 -14.95 12.86 -12.25
C ALA A 74 -13.82 11.97 -12.82
N GLU A 75 -13.23 12.40 -13.94
CA GLU A 75 -12.21 11.65 -14.68
C GLU A 75 -11.01 11.24 -13.81
N CYS A 76 -10.62 12.11 -12.87
CA CYS A 76 -9.49 11.89 -11.96
C CYS A 76 -9.92 11.45 -10.55
N ALA A 77 -11.18 11.04 -10.33
CA ALA A 77 -11.68 10.66 -9.01
C ALA A 77 -10.87 9.53 -8.35
N GLY A 78 -10.28 8.62 -9.15
CA GLY A 78 -9.39 7.58 -8.65
C GLY A 78 -8.23 8.11 -7.82
N ASN A 79 -7.61 9.22 -8.25
CA ASN A 79 -6.49 9.83 -7.52
C ASN A 79 -6.91 10.27 -6.10
N ALA A 80 -8.10 10.84 -5.97
CA ALA A 80 -8.67 11.27 -4.69
C ALA A 80 -9.04 10.07 -3.81
N TYR A 81 -9.66 9.02 -4.37
CA TYR A 81 -9.99 7.80 -3.60
C TYR A 81 -8.76 7.07 -3.09
N HIS A 82 -7.75 6.88 -3.93
CA HIS A 82 -6.49 6.26 -3.53
C HIS A 82 -5.77 7.10 -2.46
N SER A 83 -5.75 8.43 -2.61
CA SER A 83 -5.17 9.32 -1.59
C SER A 83 -5.94 9.29 -0.27
N ALA A 84 -7.26 9.26 -0.30
CA ALA A 84 -8.11 9.17 0.88
C ALA A 84 -7.93 7.83 1.61
N LEU A 85 -7.88 6.72 0.87
CA LEU A 85 -7.63 5.40 1.46
C LEU A 85 -6.22 5.33 2.07
N GLN A 86 -5.22 5.93 1.42
CA GLN A 86 -3.88 5.98 1.99
C GLN A 86 -3.85 6.69 3.35
N HIS A 87 -4.62 7.77 3.55
CA HIS A 87 -4.75 8.41 4.86
C HIS A 87 -5.39 7.50 5.91
N ILE A 88 -6.35 6.66 5.53
CA ILE A 88 -6.91 5.65 6.44
C ILE A 88 -5.84 4.63 6.82
N ILE A 89 -5.04 4.15 5.85
CA ILE A 89 -3.94 3.22 6.10
C ILE A 89 -2.90 3.87 7.03
N ASP A 90 -2.41 5.08 6.69
CA ASP A 90 -1.37 5.78 7.43
C ASP A 90 -1.76 6.02 8.91
N HIS A 91 -3.05 6.21 9.23
CA HIS A 91 -3.54 6.37 10.61
C HIS A 91 -3.80 5.06 11.37
N ASN A 92 -3.69 3.90 10.71
CA ASN A 92 -3.84 2.58 11.34
C ASN A 92 -2.61 1.68 11.13
N ALA A 93 -1.57 2.17 10.47
CA ALA A 93 -0.35 1.45 10.19
C ALA A 93 0.80 1.90 11.10
N SER A 94 1.90 1.15 11.05
CA SER A 94 3.20 1.61 11.54
C SER A 94 3.67 2.87 10.79
N ASP A 95 4.71 3.51 11.31
CA ASP A 95 5.44 4.53 10.56
C ASP A 95 5.94 3.95 9.21
N PRO A 96 5.84 4.70 8.11
CA PRO A 96 6.23 4.22 6.80
C PRO A 96 7.76 4.12 6.66
N SER A 97 8.22 3.02 6.09
CA SER A 97 9.60 2.82 5.67
C SER A 97 9.75 2.99 4.16
N HIS A 98 10.92 3.47 3.72
CA HIS A 98 11.21 3.63 2.30
C HIS A 98 11.74 2.32 1.70
N LEU A 99 11.17 1.90 0.57
CA LEU A 99 11.68 0.78 -0.23
C LEU A 99 12.65 1.28 -1.30
N GLY A 100 12.26 2.29 -2.08
CA GLY A 100 13.10 2.83 -3.15
C GLY A 100 12.41 3.87 -4.03
N THR A 101 13.20 4.50 -4.90
CA THR A 101 12.75 5.50 -5.88
C THR A 101 13.10 5.02 -7.29
N TYR A 102 12.10 4.95 -8.17
CA TYR A 102 12.24 4.35 -9.49
C TYR A 102 11.68 5.26 -10.58
N ALA A 103 12.33 5.30 -11.75
CA ALA A 103 11.82 6.05 -12.89
C ALA A 103 10.57 5.40 -13.52
N LYS A 104 10.48 4.07 -13.52
CA LYS A 104 9.36 3.29 -14.06
C LYS A 104 9.16 2.01 -13.23
N PRO A 105 8.71 2.10 -11.96
CA PRO A 105 8.74 0.94 -11.07
C PRO A 105 7.86 -0.21 -11.58
N SER A 106 6.69 0.06 -12.16
CA SER A 106 5.83 -1.01 -12.72
C SER A 106 6.55 -1.78 -13.84
N THR A 107 7.25 -1.10 -14.74
CA THR A 107 8.05 -1.76 -15.78
C THR A 107 9.22 -2.54 -15.16
N PHE A 108 9.94 -1.94 -14.22
CA PHE A 108 11.08 -2.57 -13.56
C PHE A 108 10.67 -3.85 -12.83
N PHE A 109 9.68 -3.78 -11.94
CA PHE A 109 9.21 -4.94 -11.20
C PHE A 109 8.53 -5.98 -12.10
N GLY A 110 7.92 -5.58 -13.22
CA GLY A 110 7.43 -6.53 -14.23
C GLY A 110 8.56 -7.37 -14.86
N LEU A 111 9.71 -6.75 -15.13
CA LEU A 111 10.90 -7.48 -15.62
C LEU A 111 11.52 -8.38 -14.54
N VAL A 112 11.54 -7.91 -13.29
CA VAL A 112 11.97 -8.72 -12.13
C VAL A 112 11.06 -9.95 -11.99
N ASP A 113 9.75 -9.78 -12.09
CA ASP A 113 8.76 -10.86 -12.06
C ASP A 113 9.00 -11.89 -13.15
N ASP A 114 9.21 -11.46 -14.39
CA ASP A 114 9.45 -12.35 -15.52
C ASP A 114 10.72 -13.20 -15.31
N GLU A 115 11.79 -12.58 -14.80
CA GLU A 115 13.04 -13.26 -14.49
C GLU A 115 12.89 -14.23 -13.31
N MET A 116 12.26 -13.81 -12.21
CA MET A 116 11.99 -14.65 -11.05
C MET A 116 11.09 -15.84 -11.39
N ARG A 117 10.06 -15.61 -12.20
CA ARG A 117 9.15 -16.67 -12.69
C ARG A 117 9.91 -17.70 -13.53
N ARG A 118 10.79 -17.25 -14.42
CA ARG A 118 11.67 -18.13 -15.22
C ARG A 118 12.58 -18.98 -14.33
N LEU A 119 13.00 -18.45 -13.19
CA LEU A 119 13.85 -19.14 -12.20
C LEU A 119 13.07 -19.99 -11.19
N GLY A 120 11.73 -20.02 -11.29
CA GLY A 120 10.85 -20.91 -10.53
C GLY A 120 10.20 -20.29 -9.29
N VAL A 121 10.23 -18.97 -9.13
CA VAL A 121 9.51 -18.31 -8.02
C VAL A 121 7.99 -18.38 -8.26
N PRO A 122 7.18 -18.81 -7.26
CA PRO A 122 5.73 -18.86 -7.35
C PRO A 122 5.10 -17.50 -7.66
N ALA A 123 4.06 -17.49 -8.51
CA ALA A 123 3.42 -16.26 -8.99
C ALA A 123 2.82 -15.38 -7.86
N ASP A 124 2.35 -16.01 -6.79
CA ASP A 124 1.72 -15.33 -5.65
C ASP A 124 2.73 -14.75 -4.64
N LEU A 125 4.02 -14.90 -4.93
CA LEU A 125 5.15 -14.33 -4.21
C LEU A 125 5.93 -13.32 -5.06
N LEU A 126 5.51 -13.01 -6.29
CA LEU A 126 6.28 -12.11 -7.16
C LEU A 126 6.02 -10.62 -6.82
N PRO A 127 7.06 -9.76 -6.87
CA PRO A 127 6.98 -8.40 -6.39
C PRO A 127 6.02 -7.49 -7.14
N HIS A 128 5.99 -7.53 -8.47
CA HIS A 128 5.02 -6.75 -9.23
C HIS A 128 3.59 -7.12 -8.85
N GLY A 129 3.34 -8.43 -8.68
CA GLY A 129 2.04 -8.97 -8.29
C GLY A 129 1.47 -8.38 -7.00
N TYR A 130 2.27 -8.20 -5.95
CA TYR A 130 1.78 -7.59 -4.70
C TYR A 130 1.94 -6.07 -4.64
N LEU A 131 2.90 -5.47 -5.35
CA LEU A 131 3.06 -4.01 -5.42
C LEU A 131 1.95 -3.35 -6.25
N TYR A 132 1.48 -4.03 -7.30
CA TYR A 132 0.51 -3.51 -8.26
C TYR A 132 -0.77 -4.34 -8.36
N GLY A 133 -0.93 -5.38 -7.52
CA GLY A 133 -2.13 -6.24 -7.48
C GLY A 133 -3.38 -5.57 -6.90
N GLY A 134 -3.25 -4.34 -6.41
CA GLY A 134 -4.34 -3.57 -5.82
C GLY A 134 -4.56 -3.86 -4.34
N LEU A 135 -5.79 -3.63 -3.89
CA LEU A 135 -6.15 -3.71 -2.47
C LEU A 135 -6.39 -5.15 -1.99
N PRO A 136 -6.24 -5.42 -0.68
CA PRO A 136 -6.56 -6.71 -0.11
C PRO A 136 -8.02 -7.13 -0.32
N GLU A 137 -8.28 -8.43 -0.28
CA GLU A 137 -9.64 -8.97 -0.29
C GLU A 137 -10.50 -8.35 0.84
N GLY A 138 -11.71 -7.92 0.48
CA GLY A 138 -12.67 -7.26 1.36
C GLY A 138 -12.73 -5.74 1.18
N PHE A 139 -11.70 -5.12 0.56
CA PHE A 139 -11.73 -3.69 0.27
C PHE A 139 -12.69 -3.37 -0.88
N PRO A 140 -13.28 -2.16 -0.90
CA PRO A 140 -14.10 -1.73 -2.01
C PRO A 140 -13.25 -1.58 -3.28
N TYR A 141 -13.90 -1.78 -4.43
CA TYR A 141 -13.30 -1.40 -5.70
C TYR A 141 -13.14 0.13 -5.75
N LEU A 142 -11.92 0.59 -6.03
CA LEU A 142 -11.62 1.99 -6.28
C LEU A 142 -11.47 2.22 -7.80
N PRO A 143 -12.00 3.33 -8.34
CA PRO A 143 -11.65 3.78 -9.68
C PRO A 143 -10.13 3.92 -9.80
N SER A 144 -9.58 3.49 -10.94
CA SER A 144 -8.14 3.60 -11.20
C SER A 144 -7.68 5.06 -11.22
N SER A 145 -6.50 5.31 -10.66
CA SER A 145 -5.78 6.58 -10.86
C SER A 145 -5.36 6.75 -12.32
N ILE A 146 -5.39 7.98 -12.84
CA ILE A 146 -5.30 8.26 -14.30
C ILE A 146 -4.00 7.73 -14.93
N ASP A 147 -2.87 7.89 -14.24
CA ASP A 147 -1.54 7.44 -14.68
C ASP A 147 -1.06 6.19 -13.93
N GLY A 148 -1.98 5.51 -13.23
CA GLY A 148 -1.66 4.39 -12.34
C GLY A 148 -1.02 4.81 -11.00
N TYR A 149 -0.94 6.11 -10.71
CA TYR A 149 -0.50 6.67 -9.43
C TYR A 149 -1.44 7.80 -8.96
N PRO A 150 -1.72 7.93 -7.66
CA PRO A 150 -1.25 7.08 -6.57
C PRO A 150 -1.81 5.65 -6.65
N ALA A 151 -1.04 4.67 -6.19
CA ALA A 151 -1.43 3.27 -6.12
C ALA A 151 -1.13 2.66 -4.76
N ILE A 152 -1.88 1.61 -4.43
CA ILE A 152 -1.74 0.86 -3.18
C ILE A 152 -1.55 -0.61 -3.53
N GLY A 153 -0.42 -1.16 -3.10
CA GLY A 153 -0.14 -2.60 -3.13
C GLY A 153 -0.32 -3.22 -1.75
N HIS A 154 -0.36 -4.54 -1.68
CA HIS A 154 -0.42 -5.25 -0.42
C HIS A 154 0.22 -6.65 -0.47
N LEU A 155 0.83 -7.06 0.64
CA LEU A 155 1.33 -8.41 0.86
C LEU A 155 0.91 -8.88 2.27
N PRO A 156 0.22 -10.02 2.42
CA PRO A 156 0.02 -10.62 3.73
C PRO A 156 1.36 -10.85 4.43
N LEU A 157 1.52 -10.44 5.70
CA LEU A 157 2.79 -10.57 6.44
C LEU A 157 3.27 -12.02 6.52
N ALA A 158 2.34 -12.98 6.57
CA ALA A 158 2.64 -14.41 6.50
C ALA A 158 3.39 -14.83 5.22
N LYS A 159 3.32 -14.03 4.14
CA LYS A 159 4.03 -14.26 2.88
C LYS A 159 5.39 -13.56 2.80
N ALA A 160 5.73 -12.67 3.73
CA ALA A 160 6.98 -11.91 3.69
C ALA A 160 8.22 -12.85 3.71
N LYS A 161 8.27 -13.81 4.64
CA LYS A 161 9.36 -14.79 4.70
C LYS A 161 9.38 -15.76 3.52
N PRO A 162 8.26 -16.39 3.11
CA PRO A 162 8.22 -17.18 1.89
C PRO A 162 8.75 -16.44 0.65
N ALA A 163 8.38 -15.18 0.47
CA ALA A 163 8.88 -14.36 -0.63
C ALA A 163 10.39 -14.11 -0.52
N ALA A 164 10.88 -13.67 0.64
CA ALA A 164 12.31 -13.44 0.88
C ALA A 164 13.16 -14.70 0.62
N ASP A 165 12.69 -15.87 1.06
CA ASP A 165 13.38 -17.14 0.85
C ASP A 165 13.40 -17.55 -0.63
N ALA A 166 12.26 -17.39 -1.33
CA ALA A 166 12.18 -17.68 -2.75
C ALA A 166 13.11 -16.79 -3.57
N TYR A 167 13.17 -15.50 -3.24
CA TYR A 167 14.05 -14.53 -3.91
C TYR A 167 15.53 -14.86 -3.65
N ARG A 168 15.89 -15.15 -2.40
CA ARG A 168 17.26 -15.54 -2.04
C ARG A 168 17.73 -16.78 -2.81
N ALA A 169 16.86 -17.77 -2.98
CA ALA A 169 17.19 -19.00 -3.69
C ALA A 169 17.47 -18.80 -5.20
N VAL A 170 17.02 -17.69 -5.78
CA VAL A 170 17.24 -17.36 -7.19
C VAL A 170 18.26 -16.23 -7.41
N LEU A 171 18.56 -15.42 -6.40
CA LEU A 171 19.35 -14.19 -6.49
C LEU A 171 20.68 -14.33 -7.27
N ASP A 172 21.45 -15.39 -6.98
CA ASP A 172 22.75 -15.62 -7.64
C ASP A 172 22.65 -16.00 -9.13
N ARG A 173 21.46 -16.45 -9.56
CA ARG A 173 21.14 -16.84 -10.94
C ARG A 173 20.40 -15.75 -11.72
N MET A 174 19.95 -14.68 -11.06
CA MET A 174 19.31 -13.54 -11.71
C MET A 174 20.32 -12.71 -12.50
N ASP A 175 19.82 -11.99 -13.50
CA ASP A 175 20.58 -10.92 -14.16
C ASP A 175 21.19 -9.97 -13.10
N PRO A 176 22.52 -9.67 -13.16
CA PRO A 176 23.18 -8.74 -12.26
C PRO A 176 22.46 -7.40 -12.08
N ASP A 177 21.79 -6.88 -13.10
CA ASP A 177 21.10 -5.59 -13.06
C ASP A 177 19.90 -5.58 -12.09
N PHE A 178 19.35 -6.75 -11.74
CA PHE A 178 18.24 -6.85 -10.78
C PHE A 178 18.69 -7.15 -9.34
N ARG A 179 19.92 -7.63 -9.15
CA ARG A 179 20.34 -8.23 -7.87
C ARG A 179 20.36 -7.24 -6.71
N TYR A 180 20.65 -5.97 -6.98
CA TYR A 180 20.69 -4.95 -5.95
C TYR A 180 19.31 -4.72 -5.34
N ASP A 181 18.32 -4.34 -6.15
CA ASP A 181 16.96 -4.08 -5.69
C ASP A 181 16.28 -5.32 -5.09
N VAL A 182 16.55 -6.51 -5.65
CA VAL A 182 16.02 -7.75 -5.08
C VAL A 182 16.64 -8.04 -3.72
N ARG A 183 17.92 -7.72 -3.51
CA ARG A 183 18.56 -7.87 -2.19
C ARG A 183 17.96 -6.91 -1.17
N GLU A 184 17.79 -5.64 -1.53
CA GLU A 184 17.14 -4.65 -0.66
C GLU A 184 15.73 -5.13 -0.28
N LEU A 185 14.96 -5.64 -1.25
CA LEU A 185 13.63 -6.18 -1.02
C LEU A 185 13.64 -7.41 -0.09
N ILE A 186 14.60 -8.34 -0.26
CA ILE A 186 14.79 -9.47 0.65
C ILE A 186 15.01 -8.96 2.08
N GLU A 187 15.93 -8.01 2.27
CA GLU A 187 16.26 -7.46 3.59
C GLU A 187 15.04 -6.83 4.26
N LYS A 188 14.22 -6.07 3.52
CA LYS A 188 12.98 -5.48 4.06
C LYS A 188 11.98 -6.56 4.46
N LEU A 189 11.73 -7.54 3.60
CA LEU A 189 10.74 -8.60 3.88
C LEU A 189 11.15 -9.47 5.07
N GLU A 190 12.44 -9.74 5.26
CA GLU A 190 12.92 -10.46 6.42
C GLU A 190 12.81 -9.66 7.72
N PHE A 191 13.15 -8.37 7.66
CA PHE A 191 12.99 -7.48 8.81
C PHE A 191 11.52 -7.45 9.25
N GLU A 192 10.60 -7.19 8.33
CA GLU A 192 9.17 -7.12 8.65
C GLU A 192 8.62 -8.45 9.15
N HIS A 193 9.07 -9.59 8.58
CA HIS A 193 8.69 -10.89 9.12
C HIS A 193 9.23 -11.12 10.53
N GLY A 194 10.49 -10.76 10.80
CA GLY A 194 11.11 -10.92 12.12
C GLY A 194 10.39 -10.09 13.19
N GLU A 195 10.09 -8.83 12.89
CA GLU A 195 9.31 -7.95 13.76
C GLU A 195 7.89 -8.51 13.99
N TRP A 196 7.22 -8.95 12.92
CA TRP A 196 5.89 -9.55 13.01
C TRP A 196 5.87 -10.83 13.86
N GLU A 197 6.82 -11.74 13.65
CA GLU A 197 6.93 -13.00 14.42
C GLU A 197 7.23 -12.72 15.89
N TYR A 198 8.14 -11.78 16.17
CA TYR A 198 8.45 -11.37 17.53
C TYR A 198 7.23 -10.72 18.21
N ALA A 199 6.60 -9.74 17.56
CA ALA A 199 5.51 -8.99 18.15
C ALA A 199 4.27 -9.87 18.38
N THR A 200 3.91 -10.72 17.42
CA THR A 200 2.78 -11.67 17.57
C THR A 200 2.99 -12.64 18.76
N LYS A 201 4.23 -12.97 19.10
CA LYS A 201 4.55 -13.87 20.24
C LYS A 201 4.65 -13.15 21.58
N ASN A 202 5.05 -11.88 21.59
CA ASN A 202 5.47 -11.17 22.80
C ASN A 202 4.61 -9.96 23.16
N ILE A 203 3.70 -9.54 22.29
CA ILE A 203 2.92 -8.30 22.45
C ILE A 203 1.43 -8.62 22.27
N ASP A 204 0.69 -8.68 23.40
CA ASP A 204 -0.71 -9.12 23.44
C ASP A 204 -1.68 -8.28 22.58
N TRP A 205 -1.34 -7.03 22.29
CA TRP A 205 -2.17 -6.11 21.50
C TRP A 205 -1.79 -6.07 20.01
N TYR A 206 -0.76 -6.79 19.59
CA TYR A 206 -0.26 -6.74 18.23
C TYR A 206 -1.04 -7.68 17.30
N THR A 207 -1.75 -7.10 16.33
CA THR A 207 -2.64 -7.83 15.42
C THR A 207 -2.34 -7.58 13.93
N GLN A 208 -1.24 -6.91 13.62
CA GLN A 208 -0.91 -6.55 12.24
C GLN A 208 -0.72 -7.81 11.39
N ASP A 209 -1.30 -7.83 10.19
CA ASP A 209 -1.32 -9.00 9.31
C ASP A 209 -0.97 -8.68 7.86
N THR A 210 -0.80 -7.40 7.51
CA THR A 210 -0.65 -6.94 6.13
C THR A 210 0.42 -5.86 6.00
N LEU A 211 1.32 -6.03 5.04
CA LEU A 211 2.18 -4.99 4.50
C LEU A 211 1.40 -4.22 3.43
N PHE A 212 1.24 -2.92 3.60
CA PHE A 212 0.71 -2.02 2.59
C PHE A 212 1.84 -1.27 1.91
N PHE A 213 1.76 -1.14 0.58
CA PHE A 213 2.72 -0.38 -0.22
C PHE A 213 2.04 0.86 -0.76
N LYS A 214 2.64 2.03 -0.53
CA LYS A 214 2.25 3.32 -1.07
C LYS A 214 3.14 3.66 -2.25
N LEU A 215 2.54 3.85 -3.42
CA LEU A 215 3.25 4.23 -4.63
C LEU A 215 2.80 5.63 -5.08
N THR A 216 3.74 6.57 -5.13
CA THR A 216 3.49 8.00 -5.46
C THR A 216 4.56 8.53 -6.39
#